data_AF-T0AUW2-F1
#
_entry.id   AF-T0AUW2-F1
#
_cell.length_a   1.000
_cell.length_b   1.000
_cell.length_c   1.000
_cell.angle_alpha   90.00
_cell.angle_beta   90.00
_cell.angle_gamma   90.00
#
_symmetry.space_group_name_H-M   'P 1'
#
loop_
_entity.id
_entity.type
_entity.pdbx_description
1 polymer ?
#
loop_
_entity_poly.entity_id
_entity_poly.type
_entity_poly.pdbx_seq_one_letter_code
_entity_poly.pdbx_strand_id
1 'polypeptide(L)'
;MMKALNFPFREKIATYDPGRQEGKYASRIQGQQTDVEQILARLLEDGVLDRVDVIPWSDDEQRRILLKYFGNADIELKDFSGAPIYQYLYALDSCASDYVLHVDSDMLFYRKGGGSWIHEGLRMLQQHPEVIVTTPQGGPPQARNWLERLLGRSFASTPQEPWGIATFTSTRYFLMDMVKLRACLPLQQSRPGEPLENSLSHTFAQRGYVRWSMTGHEHWAIHPWRHDENYIRYLDDLIWAVEQGIYPFKRTGYRWDMRTEGSLINEWLKVLRAHGRSV
;
A
#
# COMPACT_ATOMS: atom_id res chain seq x y z
N MET A 1 5.05 -10.20 3.65
CA MET A 1 5.05 -9.38 2.41
C MET A 1 5.87 -10.00 1.27
N MET A 2 7.22 -10.07 1.34
CA MET A 2 8.06 -10.47 0.19
C MET A 2 7.71 -11.84 -0.41
N LYS A 3 7.47 -12.84 0.44
CA LYS A 3 7.02 -14.19 0.03
C LYS A 3 5.69 -14.15 -0.72
N ALA A 4 4.76 -13.33 -0.25
CA ALA A 4 3.46 -13.16 -0.87
C ALA A 4 3.52 -12.39 -2.19
N LEU A 5 4.49 -11.49 -2.39
CA LEU A 5 4.70 -10.81 -3.67
C LEU A 5 5.36 -11.72 -4.70
N ASN A 6 6.32 -12.57 -4.30
CA ASN A 6 7.01 -13.57 -5.13
C ASN A 6 7.36 -13.07 -6.53
N PHE A 7 8.06 -11.96 -6.55
CA PHE A 7 8.50 -11.30 -7.76
C PHE A 7 10.01 -11.09 -7.66
N PRO A 8 10.77 -11.35 -8.73
CA PRO A 8 12.21 -11.13 -8.74
C PRO A 8 12.49 -9.64 -8.93
N PHE A 9 12.36 -8.87 -7.86
CA PHE A 9 12.68 -7.44 -7.90
C PHE A 9 14.15 -7.23 -8.29
N ARG A 10 14.39 -6.25 -9.16
CA ARG A 10 15.74 -5.80 -9.51
C ARG A 10 16.46 -5.18 -8.30
N GLU A 11 15.71 -4.45 -7.50
CA GLU A 11 16.18 -3.76 -6.30
C GLU A 11 15.01 -3.62 -5.31
N LYS A 12 15.28 -3.79 -4.01
CA LYS A 12 14.35 -3.60 -2.90
C LYS A 12 14.92 -2.57 -1.95
N ILE A 13 14.23 -1.44 -1.84
CA ILE A 13 14.69 -0.29 -1.06
C ILE A 13 13.70 -0.05 0.09
N ALA A 14 14.21 0.18 1.30
CA ALA A 14 13.42 0.80 2.36
C ALA A 14 13.84 2.26 2.51
N THR A 15 12.89 3.18 2.40
CA THR A 15 13.12 4.61 2.68
C THR A 15 12.65 4.93 4.09
N TYR A 16 13.58 5.33 4.94
CA TYR A 16 13.36 5.55 6.36
C TYR A 16 13.42 7.04 6.69
N ASP A 17 12.34 7.57 7.26
CA ASP A 17 12.30 8.93 7.80
C ASP A 17 12.55 8.91 9.32
N PRO A 18 13.72 9.37 9.82
CA PRO A 18 13.94 9.55 11.26
C PRO A 18 13.31 10.86 11.78
N GLY A 19 12.71 11.66 10.89
CA GLY A 19 12.11 12.95 11.19
C GLY A 19 10.93 12.87 12.15
N ARG A 20 10.43 14.04 12.55
CA ARG A 20 9.37 14.14 13.56
C ARG A 20 8.01 13.82 12.95
N GLN A 21 7.25 12.97 13.64
CA GLN A 21 5.84 12.75 13.33
C GLN A 21 5.02 14.00 13.65
N GLU A 22 4.04 14.31 12.80
CA GLU A 22 3.18 15.49 12.92
C GLU A 22 1.71 15.10 12.74
N GLY A 23 0.80 16.04 13.04
CA GLY A 23 -0.63 15.86 12.85
C GLY A 23 -1.15 14.60 13.54
N LYS A 24 -1.90 13.77 12.80
CA LYS A 24 -2.49 12.53 13.34
C LYS A 24 -1.46 11.44 13.68
N TYR A 25 -0.21 11.60 13.28
CA TYR A 25 0.86 10.64 13.55
C TYR A 25 1.54 10.90 14.88
N ALA A 26 1.57 12.15 15.35
CA ALA A 26 2.23 12.53 16.61
C ALA A 26 1.64 11.83 17.86
N SER A 27 0.39 11.37 17.80
CA SER A 27 -0.29 10.67 18.90
C SER A 27 -0.26 9.14 18.79
N ARG A 28 0.42 8.58 17.77
CA ARG A 28 0.53 7.13 17.60
C ARG A 28 1.57 6.54 18.55
N ILE A 29 1.48 5.24 18.78
CA ILE A 29 2.52 4.49 19.50
C ILE A 29 3.83 4.65 18.73
N GLN A 30 4.88 5.06 19.43
CA GLN A 30 6.22 5.25 18.87
C GLN A 30 7.14 4.17 19.42
N GLY A 31 7.83 3.46 18.52
CA GLY A 31 9.00 2.66 18.87
C GLY A 31 10.24 3.55 18.99
N GLN A 32 11.35 2.98 19.46
CA GLN A 32 12.61 3.71 19.47
C GLN A 32 13.24 3.70 18.08
N GLN A 33 13.80 4.84 17.69
CA GLN A 33 14.54 4.98 16.42
C GLN A 33 15.64 3.91 16.29
N THR A 34 16.38 3.66 17.38
CA THR A 34 17.44 2.64 17.41
C THR A 34 16.93 1.24 17.08
N ASP A 35 15.71 0.90 17.50
CA ASP A 35 15.13 -0.42 17.23
C ASP A 35 14.79 -0.55 15.73
N VAL A 36 14.25 0.52 15.13
CA VAL A 36 13.97 0.58 13.69
C VAL A 36 15.25 0.45 12.88
N GLU A 37 16.30 1.19 13.25
CA GLU A 37 17.60 1.14 12.58
C GLU A 37 18.24 -0.26 12.66
N GLN A 38 18.14 -0.92 13.82
CA GLN A 38 18.60 -2.31 13.98
C GLN A 38 17.81 -3.30 13.11
N ILE A 39 16.48 -3.14 13.02
CA ILE A 39 15.64 -3.97 12.14
C ILE A 39 16.06 -3.76 10.68
N LEU A 40 16.25 -2.51 10.25
CA LEU A 40 16.66 -2.20 8.88
C LEU A 40 18.06 -2.77 8.54
N ALA A 41 19.01 -2.64 9.46
CA ALA A 41 20.34 -3.23 9.32
C ALA A 41 20.27 -4.76 9.16
N ARG A 42 19.48 -5.43 10.00
CA ARG A 42 19.26 -6.87 9.90
C ARG A 42 18.62 -7.27 8.57
N LEU A 43 17.64 -6.50 8.08
CA LEU A 43 16.99 -6.79 6.79
C LEU A 43 17.95 -6.65 5.59
N LEU A 44 18.95 -5.78 5.69
CA LEU A 44 20.05 -5.69 4.71
C LEU A 44 20.98 -6.91 4.81
N GLU A 45 21.41 -7.26 6.02
CA GLU A 45 22.29 -8.41 6.27
C GLU A 45 21.66 -9.74 5.81
N ASP A 46 20.37 -9.92 6.06
CA ASP A 46 19.59 -11.09 5.67
C ASP A 46 19.26 -11.11 4.14
N GLY A 47 19.66 -10.08 3.38
CA GLY A 47 19.40 -9.95 1.95
C GLY A 47 17.91 -9.74 1.61
N VAL A 48 17.09 -9.38 2.60
CA VAL A 48 15.68 -9.06 2.40
C VAL A 48 15.55 -7.74 1.66
N LEU A 49 16.34 -6.74 2.04
CA LEU A 49 16.51 -5.46 1.35
C LEU A 49 17.87 -5.41 0.66
N ASP A 50 17.96 -4.65 -0.43
CA ASP A 50 19.23 -4.40 -1.12
C ASP A 50 19.81 -3.04 -0.70
N ARG A 51 18.95 -2.10 -0.26
CA ARG A 51 19.33 -0.75 0.15
C ARG A 51 18.39 -0.17 1.20
N VAL A 52 18.92 0.68 2.06
CA VAL A 52 18.14 1.53 2.98
C VAL A 52 18.54 2.98 2.74
N ASP A 53 17.57 3.83 2.44
CA ASP A 53 17.78 5.26 2.26
C ASP A 53 17.23 5.99 3.48
N VAL A 54 18.08 6.73 4.20
CA VAL A 54 17.61 7.67 5.23
C VAL A 54 17.18 8.95 4.53
N ILE A 55 15.95 9.38 4.77
CA ILE A 55 15.39 10.56 4.08
C ILE A 55 16.11 11.82 4.57
N PRO A 56 16.76 12.58 3.68
CA PRO A 56 17.44 13.81 4.03
C PRO A 56 16.43 14.92 4.33
N TRP A 57 16.74 15.74 5.33
CA TRP A 57 15.92 16.90 5.73
C TRP A 57 16.60 18.23 5.40
N SER A 58 17.55 18.27 4.46
CA SER A 58 18.15 19.53 4.02
C SER A 58 17.20 20.31 3.10
N ASP A 59 17.20 21.64 3.24
CA ASP A 59 16.37 22.55 2.45
C ASP A 59 16.62 22.38 0.94
N ASP A 60 17.87 22.19 0.53
CA ASP A 60 18.24 22.01 -0.88
C ASP A 60 17.59 20.77 -1.50
N GLU A 61 17.53 19.67 -0.75
CA GLU A 61 17.02 18.39 -1.23
C GLU A 61 15.49 18.38 -1.25
N GLN A 62 14.86 18.96 -0.23
CA GLN A 62 13.42 19.22 -0.21
C GLN A 62 13.01 20.09 -1.41
N ARG A 63 13.70 21.21 -1.62
CA ARG A 63 13.47 22.11 -2.75
C ARG A 63 13.65 21.39 -4.08
N ARG A 64 14.68 20.56 -4.24
CA ARG A 64 14.94 19.78 -5.46
C ARG A 64 13.77 18.84 -5.78
N ILE A 65 13.31 18.09 -4.80
CA ILE A 65 12.19 17.15 -4.97
C ILE A 65 10.89 17.89 -5.29
N LEU A 66 10.54 18.92 -4.52
CA LEU A 66 9.30 19.67 -4.73
C LEU A 66 9.29 20.38 -6.09
N LEU A 67 10.40 21.02 -6.50
CA LEU A 67 10.50 21.61 -7.84
C LEU A 67 10.38 20.57 -8.95
N LYS A 68 10.99 19.39 -8.79
CA LYS A 68 10.88 18.33 -9.80
C LYS A 68 9.44 17.86 -9.97
N TYR A 69 8.73 17.58 -8.88
CA TYR A 69 7.43 16.93 -8.94
C TYR A 69 6.26 17.91 -9.06
N PHE A 70 6.31 19.07 -8.41
CA PHE A 70 5.23 20.07 -8.45
C PHE A 70 5.55 21.29 -9.31
N GLY A 71 6.80 21.47 -9.76
CA GLY A 71 7.24 22.72 -10.38
C GLY A 71 7.26 23.91 -9.42
N ASN A 72 7.06 23.66 -8.12
CA ASN A 72 6.94 24.67 -7.07
C ASN A 72 7.59 24.14 -5.79
N ALA A 73 8.49 24.93 -5.19
CA ALA A 73 9.15 24.61 -3.94
C ALA A 73 8.31 24.96 -2.70
N ASP A 74 7.28 25.79 -2.84
CA ASP A 74 6.44 26.27 -1.73
C ASP A 74 5.29 25.29 -1.41
N ILE A 75 5.43 24.02 -1.81
CA ILE A 75 4.50 22.95 -1.47
C ILE A 75 4.85 22.43 -0.08
N GLU A 76 3.83 22.25 0.76
CA GLU A 76 4.00 21.65 2.09
C GLU A 76 4.64 20.26 2.00
N LEU A 77 5.59 19.97 2.90
CA LEU A 77 6.29 18.67 2.94
C LEU A 77 5.37 17.53 3.38
N LYS A 78 4.28 17.86 4.07
CA LYS A 78 3.25 16.97 4.59
C LYS A 78 1.86 17.56 4.32
N ASP A 79 0.85 16.70 4.24
CA ASP A 79 -0.53 17.13 4.06
C ASP A 79 -1.12 17.74 5.35
N PHE A 80 -2.33 18.30 5.25
CA PHE A 80 -3.05 18.90 6.38
C PHE A 80 -3.31 17.94 7.56
N SER A 81 -3.14 16.63 7.37
CA SER A 81 -3.28 15.60 8.41
C SER A 81 -1.93 15.15 8.99
N GLY A 82 -0.82 15.67 8.47
CA GLY A 82 0.56 15.30 8.80
C GLY A 82 1.08 14.09 8.00
N ALA A 83 0.40 13.64 6.95
CA ALA A 83 0.87 12.53 6.12
C ALA A 83 1.97 13.01 5.17
N PRO A 84 2.99 12.19 4.90
CA PRO A 84 4.13 12.60 4.08
C PRO A 84 3.73 12.95 2.64
N ILE A 85 4.33 14.00 2.09
CA ILE A 85 4.32 14.31 0.65
C ILE A 85 5.75 14.18 0.14
N TYR A 86 6.67 14.93 0.73
CA TYR A 86 8.08 14.95 0.36
C TYR A 86 8.73 13.55 0.44
N GLN A 87 8.49 12.82 1.52
CA GLN A 87 9.12 11.52 1.77
C GLN A 87 8.75 10.49 0.70
N TYR A 88 7.48 10.43 0.29
CA TYR A 88 7.03 9.54 -0.77
C TYR A 88 7.67 9.93 -2.11
N LEU A 89 7.74 11.22 -2.42
CA LEU A 89 8.34 11.70 -3.67
C LEU A 89 9.85 11.47 -3.71
N TYR A 90 10.55 11.65 -2.59
CA TYR A 90 11.96 11.30 -2.45
C TYR A 90 12.17 9.80 -2.70
N ALA A 91 11.34 8.93 -2.11
CA ALA A 91 11.43 7.48 -2.31
C ALA A 91 11.17 7.06 -3.76
N LEU A 92 10.26 7.74 -4.45
CA LEU A 92 10.04 7.53 -5.88
C LEU A 92 11.20 8.05 -6.73
N ASP A 93 11.81 9.17 -6.33
CA ASP A 93 12.95 9.78 -7.02
C ASP A 93 14.22 8.95 -6.92
N SER A 94 14.43 8.26 -5.79
CA SER A 94 15.61 7.44 -5.54
C SER A 94 15.58 6.09 -6.28
N CYS A 95 14.46 5.76 -6.93
CA CYS A 95 14.31 4.58 -7.77
C CYS A 95 14.76 4.86 -9.21
N ALA A 96 15.71 4.07 -9.73
CA ALA A 96 16.19 4.21 -11.12
C ALA A 96 15.36 3.45 -12.17
N SER A 97 14.39 2.64 -11.74
CA SER A 97 13.61 1.76 -12.63
C SER A 97 12.42 2.48 -13.27
N ASP A 98 12.05 2.05 -14.48
CA ASP A 98 10.86 2.57 -15.17
C ASP A 98 9.54 2.09 -14.56
N TYR A 99 9.58 1.02 -13.76
CA TYR A 99 8.43 0.54 -13.00
C TYR A 99 8.79 0.44 -11.53
N VAL A 100 7.95 1.00 -10.68
CA VAL A 100 8.15 1.01 -9.21
C VAL A 100 6.92 0.44 -8.53
N LEU A 101 7.14 -0.58 -7.70
CA LEU A 101 6.16 -1.00 -6.70
C LEU A 101 6.46 -0.26 -5.39
N HIS A 102 5.57 0.63 -4.99
CA HIS A 102 5.58 1.21 -3.65
C HIS A 102 4.63 0.42 -2.75
N VAL A 103 5.01 0.22 -1.48
CA VAL A 103 4.20 -0.47 -0.48
C VAL A 103 4.53 0.06 0.93
N ASP A 104 3.51 0.39 1.73
CA ASP A 104 3.66 0.60 3.17
C ASP A 104 4.14 -0.70 3.86
N SER A 105 5.01 -0.60 4.86
CA SER A 105 5.67 -1.77 5.47
C SER A 105 4.74 -2.76 6.18
N ASP A 106 3.51 -2.35 6.48
CA ASP A 106 2.48 -3.11 7.19
C ASP A 106 1.44 -3.74 6.26
N MET A 107 1.56 -3.56 4.94
CA MET A 107 0.66 -4.17 3.96
C MET A 107 0.81 -5.70 3.93
N LEU A 108 -0.32 -6.39 3.98
CA LEU A 108 -0.39 -7.84 3.85
C LEU A 108 -1.00 -8.21 2.50
N PHE A 109 -0.41 -9.21 1.85
CA PHE A 109 -0.82 -9.66 0.51
C PHE A 109 -1.18 -11.13 0.55
N TYR A 110 -2.28 -11.47 -0.12
CA TYR A 110 -2.59 -12.82 -0.51
C TYR A 110 -2.28 -13.03 -1.99
N ARG A 111 -1.90 -14.26 -2.29
CA ARG A 111 -1.62 -14.73 -3.63
C ARG A 111 -2.02 -16.19 -3.75
N LYS A 112 -2.87 -16.49 -4.72
CA LYS A 112 -3.22 -17.85 -5.08
C LYS A 112 -2.11 -18.44 -5.97
N GLY A 113 -1.60 -19.60 -5.57
CA GLY A 113 -0.59 -20.33 -6.35
C GLY A 113 0.77 -19.64 -6.44
N GLY A 114 1.57 -20.06 -7.42
CA GLY A 114 2.98 -19.67 -7.56
C GLY A 114 3.23 -18.42 -8.44
N GLY A 115 2.24 -17.89 -9.15
CA GLY A 115 2.38 -16.69 -10.00
C GLY A 115 2.25 -15.39 -9.21
N SER A 116 2.86 -14.29 -9.66
CA SER A 116 2.76 -12.96 -9.03
C SER A 116 1.90 -12.01 -9.86
N TRP A 117 0.97 -11.31 -9.21
CA TRP A 117 0.11 -10.30 -9.83
C TRP A 117 0.89 -9.18 -10.53
N ILE A 118 2.13 -8.93 -10.09
CA ILE A 118 3.00 -7.88 -10.64
C ILE A 118 3.32 -8.15 -12.11
N HIS A 119 3.47 -9.42 -12.54
CA HIS A 119 3.68 -9.74 -13.95
C HIS A 119 2.48 -9.32 -14.81
N GLU A 120 1.26 -9.53 -14.31
CA GLU A 120 0.04 -9.11 -14.98
C GLU A 120 -0.09 -7.58 -14.97
N GLY A 121 0.19 -6.95 -13.83
CA GLY A 121 0.17 -5.49 -13.69
C GLY A 121 1.14 -4.79 -14.64
N LEU A 122 2.38 -5.28 -14.75
CA LEU A 122 3.37 -4.79 -15.73
C LEU A 122 2.84 -4.91 -17.16
N ARG A 123 2.22 -6.05 -17.50
CA ARG A 123 1.63 -6.25 -18.84
C ARG A 123 0.56 -5.20 -19.13
N MET A 124 -0.31 -4.91 -18.17
CA MET A 124 -1.35 -3.89 -18.34
C MET A 124 -0.76 -2.49 -18.53
N LEU A 125 0.26 -2.13 -17.74
CA LEU A 125 0.97 -0.85 -17.90
C LEU A 125 1.61 -0.70 -19.29
N GLN A 126 2.16 -1.78 -19.83
CA GLN A 126 2.82 -1.82 -21.14
C GLN A 126 1.86 -1.81 -22.32
N GLN A 127 0.74 -2.54 -22.21
CA GLN A 127 -0.21 -2.72 -23.31
C GLN A 127 -1.23 -1.58 -23.42
N HIS A 128 -1.51 -0.89 -22.32
CA HIS A 128 -2.54 0.15 -22.26
C HIS A 128 -1.91 1.51 -21.99
N PRO A 129 -1.80 2.39 -23.01
CA PRO A 129 -1.14 3.68 -22.86
C PRO A 129 -1.76 4.54 -21.75
N GLU A 130 -3.07 4.45 -21.55
CA GLU A 130 -3.83 5.18 -20.52
C GLU A 130 -3.63 4.66 -19.09
N VAL A 131 -3.09 3.46 -18.89
CA VAL A 131 -2.93 2.87 -17.56
C VAL A 131 -1.58 3.28 -16.97
N ILE A 132 -1.59 4.06 -15.89
CA ILE A 132 -0.37 4.52 -15.21
C ILE A 132 -0.06 3.75 -13.93
N VAL A 133 -1.10 3.18 -13.29
CA VAL A 133 -0.95 2.40 -12.06
C VAL A 133 -1.76 1.11 -12.16
N THR A 134 -1.19 0.03 -11.64
CA THR A 134 -1.91 -1.21 -11.38
C THR A 134 -1.83 -1.63 -9.92
N THR A 135 -2.88 -2.30 -9.44
CA THR A 135 -2.94 -2.84 -8.08
C THR A 135 -3.61 -4.23 -8.06
N PRO A 136 -3.33 -5.08 -7.06
CA PRO A 136 -4.18 -6.22 -6.77
C PRO A 136 -5.55 -5.74 -6.26
N GLN A 137 -6.48 -6.67 -6.03
CA GLN A 137 -7.77 -6.36 -5.46
C GLN A 137 -7.61 -5.78 -4.05
N GLY A 138 -8.30 -4.67 -3.77
CA GLY A 138 -8.39 -4.12 -2.42
C GLY A 138 -9.25 -5.01 -1.53
N GLY A 139 -8.60 -5.74 -0.62
CA GLY A 139 -9.19 -6.59 0.40
C GLY A 139 -9.74 -7.93 -0.08
N PRO A 140 -9.86 -8.92 0.83
CA PRO A 140 -10.54 -10.17 0.52
C PRO A 140 -12.06 -9.98 0.37
N PRO A 141 -12.79 -10.99 -0.12
CA PRO A 141 -14.25 -11.02 -0.07
C PRO A 141 -14.82 -10.61 1.30
N GLN A 142 -15.87 -9.81 1.27
CA GLN A 142 -16.61 -9.36 2.45
C GLN A 142 -18.09 -9.34 2.10
N ALA A 143 -18.92 -9.73 3.07
CA ALA A 143 -20.36 -9.66 2.91
C ALA A 143 -20.82 -8.21 2.66
N ARG A 144 -21.55 -7.98 1.56
CA ARG A 144 -22.03 -6.67 1.09
C ARG A 144 -23.43 -6.34 1.59
N ASN A 145 -24.20 -7.35 1.99
CA ASN A 145 -25.57 -7.19 2.45
C ASN A 145 -25.90 -8.21 3.55
N TRP A 146 -27.06 -8.05 4.18
CA TRP A 146 -27.50 -8.90 5.28
C TRP A 146 -27.68 -10.37 4.88
N LEU A 147 -28.10 -10.65 3.64
CA LEU A 147 -28.27 -12.01 3.13
C LEU A 147 -26.93 -12.74 3.00
N GLU A 148 -25.91 -12.09 2.43
CA GLU A 148 -24.55 -12.63 2.40
C GLU A 148 -23.99 -12.82 3.81
N ARG A 149 -24.28 -11.88 4.72
CA ARG A 149 -23.92 -12.02 6.14
C ARG A 149 -24.65 -13.17 6.82
N LEU A 150 -25.87 -13.52 6.44
CA LEU A 150 -26.57 -14.67 7.00
C LEU A 150 -25.96 -15.97 6.47
N LEU A 151 -25.90 -16.11 5.15
CA LEU A 151 -25.49 -17.34 4.46
C LEU A 151 -23.97 -17.59 4.49
N GLY A 152 -23.15 -16.59 4.79
CA GLY A 152 -21.69 -16.74 4.88
C GLY A 152 -20.99 -16.94 3.53
N ARG A 153 -21.62 -16.52 2.42
CA ARG A 153 -21.06 -16.58 1.06
C ARG A 153 -21.41 -15.33 0.28
N SER A 154 -20.60 -14.98 -0.72
CA SER A 154 -20.91 -13.87 -1.63
C SER A 154 -21.86 -14.32 -2.75
N PHE A 155 -22.70 -13.40 -3.21
CA PHE A 155 -23.51 -13.53 -4.41
C PHE A 155 -22.93 -12.75 -5.59
N ALA A 156 -21.77 -12.11 -5.43
CA ALA A 156 -21.10 -11.45 -6.53
C ALA A 156 -20.79 -12.50 -7.62
N SER A 157 -21.20 -12.22 -8.85
CA SER A 157 -20.78 -12.99 -10.01
C SER A 157 -19.26 -12.84 -10.18
N THR A 158 -18.62 -13.88 -10.72
CA THR A 158 -17.24 -13.75 -11.19
C THR A 158 -17.15 -12.57 -12.15
N PRO A 159 -16.22 -11.62 -11.93
CA PRO A 159 -16.03 -10.51 -12.86
C PRO A 159 -15.78 -11.04 -14.28
N GLN A 160 -16.38 -10.41 -15.28
CA GLN A 160 -16.12 -10.75 -16.68
C GLN A 160 -14.71 -10.31 -17.09
N GLU A 161 -14.32 -9.11 -16.66
CA GLU A 161 -13.00 -8.54 -16.90
C GLU A 161 -12.11 -8.72 -15.68
N PRO A 162 -10.85 -9.17 -15.85
CA PRO A 162 -9.91 -9.39 -14.73
C PRO A 162 -9.41 -8.08 -14.09
N TRP A 163 -9.62 -6.94 -14.76
CA TRP A 163 -9.20 -5.61 -14.35
C TRP A 163 -10.37 -4.62 -14.38
N GLY A 164 -10.37 -3.66 -13.45
CA GLY A 164 -11.38 -2.63 -13.34
C GLY A 164 -10.74 -1.26 -13.18
N ILE A 165 -11.35 -0.25 -13.81
CA ILE A 165 -10.91 1.14 -13.73
C ILE A 165 -11.24 1.71 -12.35
N ALA A 166 -10.28 2.40 -11.77
CA ALA A 166 -10.45 3.22 -10.58
C ALA A 166 -9.77 4.58 -10.79
N THR A 167 -10.41 5.63 -10.26
CA THR A 167 -9.98 7.02 -10.43
C THR A 167 -9.15 7.53 -9.26
N PHE A 168 -9.04 6.75 -8.18
CA PHE A 168 -8.26 7.09 -7.00
C PHE A 168 -6.96 6.27 -6.94
N THR A 169 -5.83 6.90 -6.70
CA THR A 169 -4.52 6.25 -6.52
C THR A 169 -4.08 6.42 -5.07
N SER A 170 -4.16 5.35 -4.29
CA SER A 170 -3.70 5.40 -2.89
C SER A 170 -2.18 5.35 -2.82
N THR A 171 -1.58 6.00 -1.82
CA THR A 171 -0.14 5.89 -1.55
C THR A 171 0.24 4.63 -0.78
N ARG A 172 -0.71 3.88 -0.21
CA ARG A 172 -0.39 2.68 0.59
C ARG A 172 0.30 1.57 -0.20
N TYR A 173 -0.12 1.39 -1.46
CA TYR A 173 0.52 0.45 -2.37
C TYR A 173 0.12 0.74 -3.81
N PHE A 174 1.08 0.66 -4.72
CA PHE A 174 0.83 0.78 -6.16
C PHE A 174 2.02 0.26 -6.97
N LEU A 175 1.75 -0.34 -8.13
CA LEU A 175 2.75 -0.56 -9.18
C LEU A 175 2.55 0.52 -10.25
N MET A 176 3.54 1.39 -10.44
CA MET A 176 3.45 2.57 -11.29
C MET A 176 4.45 2.54 -12.43
N ASP A 177 4.04 3.05 -13.59
CA ASP A 177 4.92 3.40 -14.69
C ASP A 177 5.52 4.80 -14.45
N MET A 178 6.82 4.83 -14.15
CA MET A 178 7.56 6.04 -13.83
C MET A 178 7.83 6.91 -15.06
N VAL A 179 7.86 6.33 -16.27
CA VAL A 179 7.98 7.10 -17.52
C VAL A 179 6.72 7.94 -17.70
N LYS A 180 5.54 7.32 -17.53
CA LYS A 180 4.26 8.02 -17.58
C LYS A 180 4.13 9.04 -16.46
N LEU A 181 4.55 8.72 -15.23
CA LEU A 181 4.58 9.71 -14.13
C LEU A 181 5.40 10.94 -14.51
N ARG A 182 6.63 10.76 -15.02
CA ARG A 182 7.49 11.88 -15.45
C ARG A 182 6.83 12.73 -16.55
N ALA A 183 6.11 12.11 -17.47
CA ALA A 183 5.36 12.81 -18.52
C ALA A 183 4.12 13.55 -17.99
N CYS A 184 3.58 13.17 -16.82
CA CYS A 184 2.44 13.84 -16.17
C CYS A 184 2.83 15.12 -15.42
N LEU A 185 4.12 15.27 -15.07
CA LEU A 185 4.59 16.37 -14.23
C LEU A 185 4.39 17.74 -14.91
N PRO A 186 4.16 18.82 -14.14
CA PRO A 186 4.07 18.84 -12.67
C PRO A 186 2.76 18.23 -12.15
N LEU A 187 2.84 17.65 -10.95
CA LEU A 187 1.68 17.29 -10.13
C LEU A 187 0.89 18.54 -9.77
N GLN A 188 -0.43 18.41 -9.73
CA GLN A 188 -1.36 19.47 -9.38
C GLN A 188 -2.14 19.09 -8.15
N GLN A 189 -2.20 20.01 -7.19
CA GLN A 189 -3.09 19.86 -6.05
C GLN A 189 -4.47 20.42 -6.39
N SER A 190 -5.53 19.64 -6.14
CA SER A 190 -6.90 20.15 -6.26
C SER A 190 -7.25 21.12 -5.13
N ARG A 191 -6.58 20.97 -3.98
CA ARG A 191 -6.66 21.83 -2.81
C ARG A 191 -5.26 21.97 -2.18
N PRO A 192 -4.87 23.17 -1.71
CA PRO A 192 -3.60 23.34 -1.02
C PRO A 192 -3.44 22.37 0.16
N GLY A 193 -2.28 21.74 0.27
CA GLY A 193 -1.93 20.84 1.39
C GLY A 193 -2.72 19.53 1.42
N GLU A 194 -3.36 19.13 0.32
CA GLU A 194 -4.07 17.85 0.25
C GLU A 194 -3.11 16.64 0.28
N PRO A 195 -3.61 15.43 0.63
CA PRO A 195 -2.81 14.21 0.59
C PRO A 195 -2.20 13.97 -0.80
N LEU A 196 -0.98 13.43 -0.86
CA LEU A 196 -0.31 13.12 -2.12
C LEU A 196 -1.15 12.20 -3.02
N GLU A 197 -1.88 11.23 -2.45
CA GLU A 197 -2.82 10.37 -3.20
C GLU A 197 -3.89 11.18 -3.95
N ASN A 198 -4.37 12.28 -3.38
CA ASN A 198 -5.32 13.17 -4.04
C ASN A 198 -4.68 13.92 -5.20
N SER A 199 -3.47 14.46 -5.00
CA SER A 199 -2.74 15.18 -6.05
C SER A 199 -2.35 14.26 -7.22
N LEU A 200 -1.94 13.03 -6.94
CA LEU A 200 -1.71 11.99 -7.95
C LEU A 200 -3.01 11.69 -8.71
N SER A 201 -4.09 11.38 -7.99
CA SER A 201 -5.39 11.05 -8.59
C SER A 201 -5.92 12.17 -9.48
N HIS A 202 -5.85 13.41 -8.99
CA HIS A 202 -6.29 14.60 -9.71
C HIS A 202 -5.47 14.81 -10.98
N THR A 203 -4.14 14.78 -10.87
CA THR A 203 -3.23 14.96 -12.00
C THR A 203 -3.46 13.87 -13.05
N PHE A 204 -3.53 12.60 -12.63
CA PHE A 204 -3.72 11.49 -13.56
C PHE A 204 -5.03 11.62 -14.33
N ALA A 205 -6.13 11.94 -13.63
CA ALA A 205 -7.42 12.15 -14.27
C ALA A 205 -7.39 13.29 -15.30
N GLN A 206 -6.77 14.44 -14.97
CA GLN A 206 -6.63 15.56 -15.91
C GLN A 206 -5.77 15.23 -17.12
N ARG A 207 -4.80 14.32 -16.96
CA ARG A 207 -3.91 13.87 -18.03
C ARG A 207 -4.44 12.66 -18.81
N GLY A 208 -5.65 12.19 -18.49
CA GLY A 208 -6.28 11.05 -19.17
C GLY A 208 -5.73 9.69 -18.75
N TYR A 209 -4.99 9.62 -17.64
CA TYR A 209 -4.49 8.37 -17.08
C TYR A 209 -5.42 7.79 -16.03
N VAL A 210 -5.41 6.46 -15.92
CA VAL A 210 -6.23 5.71 -14.97
C VAL A 210 -5.42 4.69 -14.18
N ARG A 211 -5.97 4.32 -13.02
CA ARG A 211 -5.51 3.15 -12.27
C ARG A 211 -6.37 1.95 -12.64
N TRP A 212 -5.75 0.80 -12.89
CA TRP A 212 -6.45 -0.48 -12.97
C TRP A 212 -6.23 -1.31 -11.72
N SER A 213 -7.29 -1.92 -11.21
CA SER A 213 -7.22 -2.84 -10.08
C SER A 213 -7.76 -4.20 -10.50
N MET A 214 -7.12 -5.29 -10.07
CA MET A 214 -7.68 -6.62 -10.29
C MET A 214 -9.06 -6.71 -9.62
N THR A 215 -10.03 -7.32 -10.30
CA THR A 215 -11.43 -7.43 -9.85
C THR A 215 -11.74 -8.78 -9.17
N GLY A 216 -10.82 -9.73 -9.27
CA GLY A 216 -10.92 -11.07 -8.68
C GLY A 216 -10.35 -11.18 -7.26
N HIS A 217 -10.35 -12.41 -6.72
CA HIS A 217 -9.88 -12.70 -5.36
C HIS A 217 -8.68 -13.64 -5.31
N GLU A 218 -8.00 -13.83 -6.45
CA GLU A 218 -6.77 -14.63 -6.53
C GLU A 218 -5.55 -13.86 -5.99
N HIS A 219 -5.59 -12.53 -6.08
CA HIS A 219 -4.59 -11.64 -5.51
C HIS A 219 -5.29 -10.47 -4.83
N TRP A 220 -5.06 -10.28 -3.54
CA TRP A 220 -5.61 -9.14 -2.82
C TRP A 220 -4.65 -8.63 -1.76
N ALA A 221 -4.82 -7.37 -1.39
CA ALA A 221 -4.03 -6.71 -0.37
C ALA A 221 -4.94 -6.15 0.73
N ILE A 222 -4.50 -6.22 1.98
CA ILE A 222 -5.21 -5.70 3.15
C ILE A 222 -4.23 -4.92 4.02
N HIS A 223 -4.73 -3.86 4.65
CA HIS A 223 -3.94 -2.96 5.50
C HIS A 223 -4.52 -2.97 6.91
N PRO A 224 -3.71 -3.04 7.98
CA PRO A 224 -4.20 -2.89 9.34
C PRO A 224 -4.82 -1.52 9.55
N TRP A 225 -6.04 -1.44 10.08
CA TRP A 225 -6.65 -0.15 10.37
C TRP A 225 -5.84 0.63 11.43
N ARG A 226 -5.33 -0.11 12.43
CA ARG A 226 -4.49 0.39 13.52
C ARG A 226 -3.44 -0.65 13.90
N HIS A 227 -2.36 -0.15 14.46
CA HIS A 227 -1.31 -0.95 15.10
C HIS A 227 -1.58 -1.08 16.61
N ASP A 228 -2.76 -1.57 16.96
CA ASP A 228 -3.13 -1.75 18.36
C ASP A 228 -2.49 -3.01 18.98
N GLU A 229 -2.66 -3.17 20.29
CA GLU A 229 -2.09 -4.30 21.03
C GLU A 229 -2.52 -5.66 20.46
N ASN A 230 -3.75 -5.78 19.95
CA ASN A 230 -4.23 -7.02 19.35
C ASN A 230 -3.53 -7.29 18.00
N TYR A 231 -3.37 -6.28 17.16
CA TYR A 231 -2.62 -6.41 15.91
C TYR A 231 -1.20 -6.91 16.16
N ILE A 232 -0.49 -6.30 17.11
CA ILE A 232 0.88 -6.69 17.46
C ILE A 232 0.92 -8.08 18.09
N ARG A 233 0.00 -8.39 19.02
CA ARG A 233 -0.04 -9.69 19.71
C ARG A 233 -0.25 -10.86 18.77
N TYR A 234 -1.09 -10.70 17.75
CA TYR A 234 -1.46 -11.78 16.82
C TYR A 234 -0.85 -11.60 15.43
N LEU A 235 0.18 -10.76 15.28
CA LEU A 235 0.71 -10.37 13.97
C LEU A 235 1.11 -11.59 13.12
N ASP A 236 1.82 -12.56 13.68
CA ASP A 236 2.25 -13.76 12.97
C ASP A 236 1.07 -14.62 12.49
N ASP A 237 0.02 -14.75 13.32
CA ASP A 237 -1.20 -15.47 12.96
C ASP A 237 -1.99 -14.74 11.87
N LEU A 238 -2.05 -13.41 11.94
CA LEU A 238 -2.72 -12.57 10.93
C LEU A 238 -1.98 -12.63 9.59
N ILE A 239 -0.64 -12.55 9.60
CA ILE A 239 0.19 -12.75 8.41
C ILE A 239 -0.07 -14.15 7.83
N TRP A 240 -0.03 -15.19 8.66
CA TRP A 240 -0.29 -16.56 8.22
C TRP A 240 -1.68 -16.69 7.58
N ALA A 241 -2.72 -16.16 8.21
CA ALA A 241 -4.08 -16.21 7.67
C ALA A 241 -4.15 -15.54 6.29
N VAL A 242 -3.59 -14.33 6.15
CA VAL A 242 -3.59 -13.62 4.88
C VAL A 242 -2.83 -14.41 3.81
N GLU A 243 -1.64 -14.94 4.10
CA GLU A 243 -0.85 -15.72 3.15
C GLU A 243 -1.56 -17.03 2.73
N GLN A 244 -2.39 -17.61 3.60
CA GLN A 244 -3.21 -18.79 3.29
C GLN A 244 -4.56 -18.46 2.62
N GLY A 245 -4.88 -17.17 2.41
CA GLY A 245 -6.17 -16.77 1.85
C GLY A 245 -7.33 -16.94 2.84
N ILE A 246 -7.02 -16.99 4.13
CA ILE A 246 -7.95 -17.14 5.23
C ILE A 246 -8.29 -15.75 5.79
N TYR A 247 -9.57 -15.45 5.89
CA TYR A 247 -10.08 -14.16 6.35
C TYR A 247 -11.51 -14.27 6.89
N PRO A 248 -11.94 -13.34 7.76
CA PRO A 248 -13.33 -13.23 8.15
C PRO A 248 -14.16 -12.62 7.02
N PHE A 249 -15.01 -13.45 6.40
CA PHE A 249 -15.97 -12.99 5.39
C PHE A 249 -17.01 -12.02 5.98
N LYS A 250 -17.45 -12.30 7.22
CA LYS A 250 -18.30 -11.42 8.03
C LYS A 250 -17.39 -10.58 8.91
N ARG A 251 -17.07 -9.37 8.46
CA ARG A 251 -16.23 -8.43 9.22
C ARG A 251 -16.73 -7.00 9.17
N THR A 252 -16.31 -6.22 10.15
CA THR A 252 -16.61 -4.79 10.29
C THR A 252 -15.59 -3.93 9.52
N GLY A 253 -15.98 -2.73 9.07
CA GLY A 253 -15.11 -1.78 8.38
C GLY A 253 -15.09 -1.93 6.86
N TYR A 254 -14.21 -1.17 6.20
CA TYR A 254 -14.05 -1.23 4.76
C TYR A 254 -13.37 -2.54 4.33
N ARG A 255 -13.55 -2.91 3.06
CA ARG A 255 -13.04 -4.18 2.50
C ARG A 255 -11.55 -4.37 2.67
N TRP A 256 -10.79 -3.28 2.55
CA TRP A 256 -9.33 -3.25 2.62
C TRP A 256 -8.78 -3.05 4.04
N ASP A 257 -9.64 -2.89 5.05
CA ASP A 257 -9.21 -2.71 6.44
C ASP A 257 -9.18 -4.06 7.19
N MET A 258 -8.04 -4.35 7.81
CA MET A 258 -7.91 -5.37 8.85
C MET A 258 -8.16 -4.70 10.22
N ARG A 259 -9.34 -4.96 10.79
CA ARG A 259 -9.77 -4.41 12.07
C ARG A 259 -9.44 -5.40 13.20
N THR A 260 -8.70 -4.94 14.19
CA THR A 260 -8.24 -5.74 15.34
C THR A 260 -8.57 -5.08 16.67
N GLU A 261 -9.14 -3.87 16.67
CA GLU A 261 -9.34 -3.14 17.92
C GLU A 261 -10.42 -3.77 18.80
N GLY A 262 -10.16 -3.80 20.11
CA GLY A 262 -11.14 -4.25 21.10
C GLY A 262 -11.69 -5.65 20.77
N SER A 263 -13.01 -5.77 20.61
CA SER A 263 -13.67 -7.04 20.31
C SER A 263 -13.64 -7.42 18.83
N LEU A 264 -13.20 -6.55 17.92
CA LEU A 264 -13.17 -6.83 16.47
C LEU A 264 -12.12 -7.89 16.11
N ILE A 265 -11.06 -8.04 16.92
CA ILE A 265 -10.09 -9.15 16.77
C ILE A 265 -10.77 -10.52 16.77
N ASN A 266 -11.89 -10.69 17.48
CA ASN A 266 -12.60 -11.97 17.54
C ASN A 266 -13.11 -12.44 16.18
N GLU A 267 -13.34 -11.53 15.22
CA GLU A 267 -13.68 -11.89 13.85
C GLU A 267 -12.54 -12.71 13.22
N TRP A 268 -11.29 -12.28 13.40
CA TRP A 268 -10.09 -12.99 12.94
C TRP A 268 -9.79 -14.24 13.76
N LEU A 269 -9.80 -14.14 15.10
CA LEU A 269 -9.50 -15.28 15.99
C LEU A 269 -10.45 -16.46 15.75
N LYS A 270 -11.73 -16.19 15.48
CA LYS A 270 -12.70 -17.24 15.16
C LYS A 270 -12.29 -18.03 13.93
N VAL A 271 -11.83 -17.35 12.88
CA VAL A 271 -11.41 -18.01 11.63
C VAL A 271 -10.07 -18.72 11.83
N LEU A 272 -9.14 -18.11 12.57
CA LEU A 272 -7.86 -18.72 12.93
C LEU A 272 -8.06 -20.05 13.69
N ARG A 273 -8.93 -20.06 14.72
CA ARG A 273 -9.28 -21.28 15.47
C ARG A 273 -9.93 -22.34 14.59
N ALA A 274 -10.82 -21.93 13.69
CA ALA A 274 -11.45 -22.85 12.73
C ALA A 274 -10.43 -23.52 11.78
N HIS A 275 -9.24 -22.94 11.63
CA HIS A 275 -8.13 -23.48 10.85
C HIS A 275 -6.97 -23.99 11.74
N GLY A 276 -7.26 -24.31 13.00
CA GLY A 276 -6.32 -25.01 13.88
C GLY A 276 -5.21 -24.15 14.51
N ARG A 277 -5.31 -22.83 14.46
CA ARG A 277 -4.38 -21.94 15.16
C ARG A 277 -4.72 -21.86 16.66
N SER A 278 -3.70 -21.93 17.51
CA SER A 278 -3.84 -21.87 18.97
C SER A 278 -3.81 -20.43 19.47
N VAL A 279 -4.91 -19.68 19.24
CA VAL A 279 -5.10 -18.26 19.57
C VAL A 279 -6.38 -17.99 20.35
#